data_AF-A0A9R0U3P6-F1
#
_entry.id   AF-A0A9R0U3P6-F1
#
_cell.length_a   1.000
_cell.length_b   1.000
_cell.length_c   1.000
_cell.angle_alpha   90.00
_cell.angle_beta   90.00
_cell.angle_gamma   90.00
#
_symmetry.space_group_name_H-M   'P 1'
#
loop_
_entity.id
_entity.type
_entity.pdbx_description
1 polymer ?
#
loop_
_entity_poly.entity_id
_entity_poly.type
_entity_poly.pdbx_seq_one_letter_code
_entity_poly.pdbx_strand_id
1 'polypeptide(L)'
;MQAFVSFITMQFQLCSIFFTFSLGTRTHYFGRTILHGGAKYRATGRGFVVRHIKFAENYRLYSRSHFVKGLEVALLLVIFLAYGFNNSGAIGYILLSISSWFMALSWLFAPYVFNPSGFEWQKVVEDFRDWTNWLFYRGGIGVKGEESWEAWWDEELAHIHTFRGRILETILSLRFFIFQYGVVYHMHAGKESTSLSVYWVSWAVLGGLFVLLMVFSLNPKAMVHFQLLLRLVKSIALLVVLAGLVVAIAMTPLTVLDVLASILAYVPTGWGILSIAVAWKPIVKRFGLWKIVRSLARLYDAGMGMIIFVPIAICSWFPFISTFQTRLLFNQAFSRGLEISLILAGNNQNAGI
;
A
#
# COMPACT_ATOMS: atom_id res chain seq x y z
N MET A 1 21.34 36.79 10.26
CA MET A 1 21.74 35.56 10.97
C MET A 1 20.55 34.78 11.53
N GLN A 2 19.62 35.43 12.25
CA GLN A 2 18.45 34.78 12.85
C GLN A 2 17.54 34.02 11.85
N ALA A 3 17.27 34.59 10.67
CA ALA A 3 16.49 33.92 9.64
C ALA A 3 17.16 32.64 9.10
N PHE A 4 18.49 32.66 8.91
CA PHE A 4 19.25 31.49 8.49
C PHE A 4 19.23 30.38 9.54
N VAL A 5 19.47 30.73 10.80
CA VAL A 5 19.40 29.77 11.93
C VAL A 5 17.99 29.20 12.06
N SER A 6 16.94 30.03 11.93
CA SER A 6 15.55 29.57 11.94
C SER A 6 15.26 28.60 10.80
N PHE A 7 15.68 28.93 9.58
CA PHE A 7 15.52 28.06 8.42
C PHE A 7 16.19 26.69 8.64
N ILE A 8 17.45 26.67 9.10
CA ILE A 8 18.17 25.43 9.40
C ILE A 8 17.46 24.63 10.50
N THR A 9 16.98 25.30 11.55
CA THR A 9 16.23 24.66 12.64
C THR A 9 14.94 24.02 12.13
N MET A 10 14.20 24.70 11.26
CA MET A 10 12.99 24.13 10.65
C MET A 10 13.30 22.89 9.79
N GLN A 11 14.43 22.88 9.08
CA GLN A 11 14.86 21.70 8.32
C GLN A 11 15.16 20.52 9.24
N PHE A 12 15.84 20.75 10.35
CA PHE A 12 16.05 19.70 11.37
C PHE A 12 14.74 19.22 11.99
N GLN A 13 13.73 20.07 12.12
CA GLN A 13 12.37 19.70 12.53
C GLN A 13 11.55 19.05 11.41
N LEU A 14 12.20 18.65 10.31
CA LEU A 14 11.62 17.92 9.17
C LEU A 14 10.51 18.70 8.46
N CYS A 15 10.56 20.04 8.45
CA CYS A 15 9.52 20.87 7.83
C CYS A 15 9.29 20.54 6.35
N SER A 16 10.33 20.16 5.62
CA SER A 16 10.24 19.78 4.20
C SER A 16 9.48 18.46 4.01
N ILE A 17 9.63 17.49 4.93
CA ILE A 17 8.86 16.25 4.92
C ILE A 17 7.39 16.55 5.19
N PHE A 18 7.12 17.36 6.23
CA PHE A 18 5.77 17.77 6.58
C PHE A 18 5.08 18.53 5.44
N PHE A 19 5.78 19.47 4.81
CA PHE A 19 5.26 20.25 3.69
C PHE A 19 4.88 19.35 2.50
N THR A 20 5.78 18.46 2.09
CA THR A 20 5.54 17.52 0.99
C THR A 20 4.37 16.58 1.28
N PHE A 21 4.25 16.12 2.53
CA PHE A 21 3.11 15.35 2.99
C PHE A 21 1.80 16.16 2.95
N SER A 22 1.79 17.37 3.49
CA SER A 22 0.60 18.24 3.48
C SER A 22 0.13 18.57 2.06
N LEU A 23 1.06 18.79 1.13
CA LEU A 23 0.74 19.01 -0.28
C LEU A 23 0.06 17.78 -0.90
N GLY A 24 0.47 16.57 -0.54
CA GLY A 24 -0.17 15.32 -0.96
C GLY A 24 -1.66 15.27 -0.60
N THR A 25 -2.00 15.68 0.62
CA THR A 25 -3.40 15.78 1.09
C THR A 25 -4.19 16.76 0.23
N ARG A 26 -3.66 17.97 0.03
CA ARG A 26 -4.34 19.03 -0.75
C ARG A 26 -4.56 18.57 -2.20
N THR A 27 -3.52 18.06 -2.85
CA THR A 27 -3.58 17.60 -4.24
C THR A 27 -4.57 16.43 -4.40
N HIS A 28 -4.57 15.47 -3.47
CA HIS A 28 -5.51 14.34 -3.55
C HIS A 28 -6.96 14.79 -3.45
N TYR A 29 -7.32 15.57 -2.43
CA TYR A 29 -8.72 15.95 -2.22
C TYR A 29 -9.19 16.99 -3.24
N PHE A 30 -8.32 17.91 -3.67
CA PHE A 30 -8.62 18.82 -4.77
C PHE A 30 -8.89 18.05 -6.08
N GLY A 31 -8.02 17.09 -6.43
CA GLY A 31 -8.21 16.23 -7.59
C GLY A 31 -9.48 15.39 -7.50
N ARG A 32 -9.79 14.83 -6.33
CA ARG A 32 -11.04 14.08 -6.10
C ARG A 32 -12.28 14.94 -6.36
N THR A 33 -12.29 16.19 -5.90
CA THR A 33 -13.38 17.13 -6.16
C THR A 33 -13.51 17.44 -7.65
N ILE A 34 -12.40 17.60 -8.39
CA ILE A 34 -12.43 17.83 -9.85
C ILE A 34 -12.99 16.62 -10.60
N LEU A 35 -12.55 15.40 -10.23
CA LEU A 35 -12.91 14.18 -10.97
C LEU A 35 -14.32 13.70 -10.68
N HIS A 36 -14.76 13.79 -9.42
CA HIS A 36 -15.99 13.15 -8.95
C HIS A 36 -17.04 14.13 -8.41
N GLY A 37 -16.65 15.37 -8.11
CA GLY A 37 -17.50 16.33 -7.40
C GLY A 37 -17.68 15.98 -5.92
N GLY A 38 -18.41 16.85 -5.23
CA GLY A 38 -18.76 16.70 -3.83
C GLY A 38 -17.69 17.22 -2.86
N ALA A 39 -18.12 17.45 -1.61
CA ALA A 39 -17.27 17.81 -0.50
C ALA A 39 -17.64 16.94 0.70
N LYS A 40 -16.65 16.34 1.36
CA LYS A 40 -16.84 15.63 2.62
C LYS A 40 -16.11 16.40 3.70
N TYR A 41 -16.85 16.97 4.64
CA TYR A 41 -16.24 17.56 5.82
C TYR A 41 -15.68 16.44 6.69
N ARG A 42 -14.39 16.52 7.00
CA ARG A 42 -13.79 15.79 8.11
C ARG A 42 -13.49 16.80 9.20
N ALA A 43 -14.05 16.61 10.38
CA ALA A 43 -13.78 17.46 11.52
C ALA A 43 -12.28 17.41 11.82
N THR A 44 -11.61 18.55 11.72
CA THR A 44 -10.30 18.74 12.33
C THR A 44 -10.57 18.98 13.81
N GLY A 45 -10.20 18.03 14.67
CA GLY A 45 -10.38 18.20 16.11
C GLY A 45 -9.77 19.53 16.55
N ARG A 46 -10.56 20.38 17.23
CA ARG A 46 -10.04 21.59 17.88
C ARG A 46 -9.52 21.17 19.24
N GLY A 47 -8.21 21.06 19.37
CA GLY A 47 -7.56 20.74 20.63
C GLY A 47 -6.11 20.34 20.41
N PHE A 48 -5.24 20.70 21.33
CA PHE A 48 -3.86 20.25 21.40
C PHE A 48 -3.84 18.79 21.90
N VAL A 49 -4.40 17.87 21.11
CA VAL A 49 -4.44 16.45 21.46
C VAL A 49 -3.18 15.82 20.92
N VAL A 50 -2.13 15.89 21.72
CA VAL A 50 -0.84 15.26 21.45
C VAL A 50 -0.95 13.77 21.81
N ARG A 51 -1.79 13.06 21.05
CA ARG A 51 -2.07 11.64 21.27
C ARG A 51 -1.49 10.83 20.13
N HIS A 52 -0.93 9.69 20.48
CA HIS A 52 -0.58 8.65 19.54
C HIS A 52 -1.79 8.24 18.70
N ILE A 53 -1.69 8.37 17.38
CA ILE A 53 -2.68 7.92 16.41
C ILE A 53 -2.34 6.48 16.01
N LYS A 54 -3.28 5.56 16.19
CA LYS A 54 -3.05 4.14 15.87
C LYS A 54 -2.74 3.93 14.40
N PHE A 55 -1.93 2.91 14.08
CA PHE A 55 -1.63 2.53 12.70
C PHE A 55 -2.89 2.32 11.84
N ALA A 56 -3.92 1.63 12.36
CA ALA A 56 -5.17 1.41 11.64
C ALA A 56 -5.88 2.73 11.28
N GLU A 57 -5.84 3.71 12.18
CA GLU A 57 -6.42 5.04 11.93
C GLU A 57 -5.62 5.82 10.89
N ASN A 58 -4.29 5.88 11.02
CA ASN A 58 -3.41 6.47 10.01
C ASN A 58 -3.60 5.83 8.63
N TYR A 59 -3.73 4.50 8.58
CA TYR A 59 -4.01 3.76 7.36
C TYR A 59 -5.32 4.20 6.72
N ARG A 60 -6.41 4.28 7.48
CA ARG A 60 -7.72 4.73 6.97
C ARG A 60 -7.71 6.17 6.48
N LEU A 61 -6.91 7.04 7.09
CA LEU A 61 -6.80 8.44 6.72
C LEU A 61 -5.98 8.63 5.44
N TYR A 62 -4.87 7.90 5.30
CA TYR A 62 -3.84 8.19 4.30
C TYR A 62 -3.64 7.14 3.22
N SER A 63 -4.32 5.99 3.29
CA SER A 63 -4.20 4.90 2.30
C SER A 63 -4.35 5.39 0.86
N ARG A 64 -5.45 6.09 0.52
CA ARG A 64 -5.72 6.57 -0.84
C ARG A 64 -5.04 7.87 -1.22
N SER A 65 -4.81 8.72 -0.25
CA SER A 65 -4.24 10.05 -0.49
C SER A 65 -2.72 10.02 -0.63
N HIS A 66 -2.04 9.13 0.11
CA HIS A 66 -0.58 9.08 0.19
C HIS A 66 -0.04 7.69 -0.08
N PHE A 67 -0.47 6.65 0.64
CA PHE A 67 0.25 5.37 0.63
C PHE A 67 0.24 4.68 -0.73
N VAL A 68 -0.93 4.57 -1.37
CA VAL A 68 -1.04 4.02 -2.73
C VAL A 68 -0.14 4.81 -3.70
N LYS A 69 -0.20 6.14 -3.65
CA LYS A 69 0.57 7.00 -4.56
C LYS A 69 2.07 6.94 -4.29
N GLY A 70 2.47 6.89 -3.02
CA GLY A 70 3.86 6.78 -2.60
C GLY A 70 4.48 5.45 -3.01
N LEU A 71 3.73 4.34 -2.85
CA LEU A 71 4.15 3.04 -3.35
C LEU A 71 4.20 2.99 -4.88
N GLU A 72 3.25 3.61 -5.57
CA GLU A 72 3.26 3.70 -7.04
C GLU A 72 4.50 4.45 -7.54
N VAL A 73 4.83 5.59 -6.94
CA VAL A 73 6.04 6.36 -7.28
C VAL A 73 7.30 5.56 -6.93
N ALA A 74 7.37 4.94 -5.74
CA ALA A 74 8.51 4.11 -5.36
C ALA A 74 8.72 2.94 -6.34
N LEU A 75 7.64 2.28 -6.77
CA LEU A 75 7.69 1.21 -7.77
C LEU A 75 8.24 1.73 -9.11
N LEU A 76 7.81 2.89 -9.57
CA LEU A 76 8.34 3.51 -10.79
C LEU A 76 9.83 3.86 -10.67
N LEU A 77 10.27 4.33 -9.50
CA LEU A 77 11.68 4.64 -9.27
C LEU A 77 12.55 3.38 -9.23
N VAL A 78 12.00 2.25 -8.77
CA VAL A 78 12.66 0.94 -8.83
C VAL A 78 12.72 0.43 -10.27
N ILE A 79 11.64 0.56 -11.05
CA ILE A 79 11.65 0.23 -12.49
C ILE A 79 12.68 1.09 -13.23
N PHE A 80 12.73 2.39 -12.94
CA PHE A 80 13.70 3.31 -13.54
C PHE A 80 15.14 2.96 -13.15
N LEU A 81 15.37 2.53 -11.91
CA LEU A 81 16.68 2.04 -11.48
C LEU A 81 17.07 0.75 -12.22
N ALA A 82 16.12 -0.17 -12.39
CA ALA A 82 16.39 -1.47 -13.01
C ALA A 82 16.64 -1.37 -14.53
N TYR A 83 15.92 -0.49 -15.24
CA TYR A 83 15.91 -0.47 -16.70
C TYR A 83 16.35 0.86 -17.34
N GLY A 84 16.22 1.99 -16.63
CA GLY A 84 16.57 3.32 -17.15
C GLY A 84 18.00 3.78 -16.86
N PHE A 85 18.73 3.02 -16.04
CA PHE A 85 20.04 3.41 -15.48
C PHE A 85 21.19 3.43 -16.51
N ASN A 86 21.06 2.70 -17.62
CA ASN A 86 22.19 2.40 -18.50
C ASN A 86 22.78 3.61 -19.25
N ASN A 87 22.08 4.74 -19.35
CA ASN A 87 22.52 5.86 -20.19
C ASN A 87 23.31 6.97 -19.44
N SER A 88 23.14 7.10 -18.11
CA SER A 88 23.67 8.26 -17.34
C SER A 88 24.48 7.88 -16.10
N GLY A 89 24.63 6.58 -15.82
CA GLY A 89 25.33 6.06 -14.64
C GLY A 89 24.65 6.40 -13.31
N ALA A 90 25.30 6.01 -12.20
CA ALA A 90 24.74 6.13 -10.84
C ALA A 90 24.36 7.56 -10.44
N ILE A 91 25.23 8.51 -10.80
CA ILE A 91 25.04 9.93 -10.46
C ILE A 91 23.82 10.48 -11.21
N GLY A 92 23.65 10.14 -12.49
CA GLY A 92 22.50 10.56 -13.28
C GLY A 92 21.18 10.07 -12.70
N TYR A 93 21.10 8.80 -12.31
CA TYR A 93 19.90 8.27 -11.64
C TYR A 93 19.59 9.02 -10.34
N ILE A 94 20.59 9.21 -9.47
CA ILE A 94 20.39 9.87 -8.18
C ILE A 94 19.88 11.30 -8.39
N LEU A 95 20.52 12.08 -9.26
CA LEU A 95 20.12 13.47 -9.52
C LEU A 95 18.70 13.58 -10.07
N LEU A 96 18.28 12.64 -10.93
CA LEU A 96 16.94 12.63 -11.52
C LEU A 96 15.86 12.12 -10.56
N SER A 97 16.20 11.21 -9.65
CA SER A 97 15.22 10.48 -8.83
C SER A 97 15.11 10.96 -7.38
N ILE A 98 16.09 11.69 -6.84
CA ILE A 98 16.16 12.01 -5.41
C ILE A 98 14.94 12.78 -4.89
N SER A 99 14.41 13.72 -5.69
CA SER A 99 13.21 14.50 -5.34
C SER A 99 11.96 13.61 -5.26
N SER A 100 11.86 12.63 -6.16
CA SER A 100 10.75 11.69 -6.23
C SER A 100 10.82 10.65 -5.11
N TRP A 101 12.02 10.18 -4.77
CA TRP A 101 12.26 9.35 -3.58
C TRP A 101 11.91 10.10 -2.29
N PHE A 102 12.35 11.36 -2.17
CA PHE A 102 12.01 12.21 -1.02
C PHE A 102 10.50 12.37 -0.88
N MET A 103 9.79 12.61 -1.98
CA MET A 103 8.33 12.70 -2.01
C MET A 103 7.66 11.38 -1.60
N ALA A 104 8.07 10.25 -2.20
CA ALA A 104 7.50 8.94 -1.90
C ALA A 104 7.69 8.57 -0.42
N LEU A 105 8.90 8.74 0.12
CA LEU A 105 9.20 8.47 1.52
C LEU A 105 8.44 9.40 2.46
N SER A 106 8.31 10.68 2.11
CA SER A 106 7.49 11.63 2.88
C SER A 106 6.02 11.20 2.93
N TRP A 107 5.45 10.76 1.80
CA TRP A 107 4.07 10.28 1.76
C TRP A 107 3.84 8.99 2.54
N LEU A 108 4.82 8.08 2.56
CA LEU A 108 4.70 6.80 3.26
C LEU A 108 4.92 6.94 4.77
N PHE A 109 5.91 7.72 5.20
CA PHE A 109 6.41 7.67 6.58
C PHE A 109 6.14 8.91 7.42
N ALA A 110 5.80 10.06 6.83
CA ALA A 110 5.50 11.27 7.61
C ALA A 110 4.40 11.06 8.68
N PRO A 111 3.29 10.34 8.42
CA PRO A 111 2.27 10.11 9.45
C PRO A 111 2.82 9.49 10.73
N TYR A 112 3.86 8.66 10.64
CA TYR A 112 4.46 7.95 11.76
C TYR A 112 5.61 8.74 12.38
N VAL A 113 6.41 9.42 11.56
CA VAL A 113 7.47 10.32 12.02
C VAL A 113 6.92 11.47 12.86
N PHE A 114 5.76 12.03 12.50
CA PHE A 114 5.11 13.09 13.29
C PHE A 114 4.10 12.55 14.33
N ASN A 115 4.04 11.24 14.54
CA ASN A 115 3.16 10.62 15.54
C ASN A 115 3.88 10.46 16.88
N PRO A 116 3.38 11.07 17.97
CA PRO A 116 3.87 10.79 19.32
C PRO A 116 3.97 9.28 19.59
N SER A 117 5.06 8.82 20.19
CA SER A 117 5.30 7.38 20.46
C SER A 117 5.20 6.48 19.21
N GLY A 118 5.37 7.02 18.01
CA GLY A 118 5.23 6.29 16.74
C GLY A 118 6.25 5.15 16.57
N PHE A 119 7.38 5.23 17.26
CA PHE A 119 8.43 4.21 17.27
C PHE A 119 8.62 3.56 18.65
N GLU A 120 7.63 3.65 19.53
CA GLU A 120 7.68 2.93 20.81
C GLU A 120 7.26 1.47 20.61
N TRP A 121 8.13 0.51 20.96
CA TRP A 121 7.90 -0.91 20.68
C TRP A 121 6.54 -1.44 21.14
N GLN A 122 6.16 -1.14 22.40
CA GLN A 122 4.89 -1.61 22.97
C GLN A 122 3.68 -1.07 22.18
N LYS A 123 3.72 0.21 21.80
CA LYS A 123 2.68 0.84 20.98
C LYS A 123 2.61 0.25 19.59
N VAL A 124 3.75 0.00 18.96
CA VAL A 124 3.81 -0.61 17.63
C VAL A 124 3.22 -2.02 17.64
N VAL A 125 3.48 -2.83 18.67
CA VAL A 125 2.87 -4.17 18.82
C VAL A 125 1.35 -4.07 19.01
N GLU A 126 0.87 -3.14 19.85
CA GLU A 126 -0.56 -2.87 20.03
C GLU A 126 -1.24 -2.46 18.71
N ASP A 127 -0.59 -1.58 17.95
CA ASP A 127 -1.04 -1.08 16.66
C ASP A 127 -1.13 -2.18 15.60
N PHE A 128 -0.17 -3.11 15.59
CA PHE A 128 -0.22 -4.27 14.70
C PHE A 128 -1.45 -5.13 14.97
N ARG A 129 -1.72 -5.41 16.25
CA ARG A 129 -2.87 -6.19 16.69
C ARG A 129 -4.18 -5.49 16.35
N ASP A 130 -4.26 -4.18 16.60
CA ASP A 130 -5.44 -3.36 16.28
C ASP A 130 -5.71 -3.34 14.76
N TRP A 131 -4.68 -3.12 13.96
CA TRP A 131 -4.77 -3.10 12.49
C TRP A 131 -5.15 -4.46 11.91
N THR A 132 -4.53 -5.55 12.37
CA THR A 132 -4.86 -6.91 11.89
C THR A 132 -6.29 -7.28 12.28
N ASN A 133 -6.73 -6.97 13.50
CA ASN A 133 -8.11 -7.17 13.92
C ASN A 133 -9.09 -6.37 13.04
N TRP A 134 -8.84 -5.08 12.82
CA TRP A 134 -9.66 -4.24 11.93
C TRP A 134 -9.73 -4.75 10.49
N LEU A 135 -8.60 -5.22 9.96
CA LEU A 135 -8.48 -5.73 8.58
C LEU A 135 -9.29 -7.02 8.36
N PHE A 136 -9.30 -7.90 9.35
CA PHE A 136 -9.96 -9.20 9.29
C PHE A 136 -11.31 -9.27 10.00
N TYR A 137 -11.73 -8.19 10.66
CA TYR A 137 -13.04 -8.13 11.31
C TYR A 137 -14.14 -8.33 10.28
N ARG A 138 -14.94 -9.38 10.49
CA ARG A 138 -16.11 -9.68 9.67
C ARG A 138 -17.19 -8.68 10.05
N GLY A 139 -17.42 -7.70 9.18
CA GLY A 139 -18.40 -6.64 9.39
C GLY A 139 -19.84 -7.18 9.54
N GLY A 140 -20.77 -6.24 9.71
CA GLY A 140 -22.20 -6.47 9.86
C GLY A 140 -22.99 -5.23 9.44
N ILE A 141 -24.32 -5.29 9.48
CA ILE A 141 -25.18 -4.16 9.14
C ILE A 141 -24.94 -3.04 10.16
N GLY A 142 -24.60 -1.84 9.70
CA GLY A 142 -24.38 -0.66 10.55
C GLY A 142 -22.99 -0.54 11.18
N VAL A 143 -22.06 -1.45 10.87
CA VAL A 143 -20.66 -1.36 11.32
C VAL A 143 -19.96 -0.18 10.65
N LYS A 144 -19.25 0.63 11.44
CA LYS A 144 -18.52 1.81 10.96
C LYS A 144 -17.16 1.44 10.37
N GLY A 145 -16.62 2.28 9.49
CA GLY A 145 -15.27 2.10 8.95
C GLY A 145 -14.15 2.07 10.00
N GLU A 146 -14.37 2.63 11.20
CA GLU A 146 -13.41 2.56 12.30
C GLU A 146 -13.23 1.15 12.89
N GLU A 147 -14.24 0.29 12.74
CA GLU A 147 -14.27 -1.04 13.32
C GLU A 147 -13.97 -2.13 12.29
N SER A 148 -14.32 -1.91 11.01
CA SER A 148 -14.11 -2.89 9.95
C SER A 148 -13.51 -2.29 8.69
N TRP A 149 -12.49 -2.97 8.15
CA TRP A 149 -11.94 -2.65 6.83
C TRP A 149 -12.99 -2.71 5.73
N GLU A 150 -13.97 -3.61 5.81
CA GLU A 150 -15.00 -3.73 4.76
C GLU A 150 -15.91 -2.49 4.72
N ALA A 151 -16.34 -2.01 5.88
CA ALA A 151 -17.13 -0.79 5.98
C ALA A 151 -16.32 0.43 5.52
N TRP A 152 -15.07 0.55 5.97
CA TRP A 152 -14.17 1.64 5.55
C TRP A 152 -13.94 1.63 4.04
N TRP A 153 -13.73 0.45 3.45
CA TRP A 153 -13.52 0.31 2.01
C TRP A 153 -14.73 0.78 1.22
N ASP A 154 -15.94 0.38 1.62
CA ASP A 154 -17.17 0.83 0.97
C ASP A 154 -17.40 2.34 1.15
N GLU A 155 -17.10 2.91 2.32
CA GLU A 155 -17.15 4.36 2.58
C GLU A 155 -16.12 5.14 1.74
N GLU A 156 -14.90 4.63 1.63
CA GLU A 156 -13.81 5.29 0.90
C GLU A 156 -14.15 5.36 -0.60
N LEU A 157 -14.73 4.31 -1.15
CA LEU A 157 -15.13 4.21 -2.55
C LEU A 157 -16.45 4.93 -2.91
N ALA A 158 -17.22 5.40 -1.92
CA ALA A 158 -18.53 6.00 -2.14
C ALA A 158 -18.52 7.21 -3.07
N HIS A 159 -17.38 7.88 -3.22
CA HIS A 159 -17.23 9.00 -4.15
C HIS A 159 -17.30 8.60 -5.63
N ILE A 160 -17.01 7.35 -5.99
CA ILE A 160 -17.03 6.87 -7.37
C ILE A 160 -18.46 6.44 -7.74
N HIS A 161 -19.33 7.42 -7.98
CA HIS A 161 -20.75 7.17 -8.24
C HIS A 161 -21.20 7.65 -9.62
N THR A 162 -20.59 8.72 -10.15
CA THR A 162 -20.96 9.31 -11.45
C THR A 162 -20.38 8.51 -12.63
N PHE A 163 -21.08 8.52 -13.77
CA PHE A 163 -20.61 7.85 -14.99
C PHE A 163 -19.28 8.43 -15.49
N ARG A 164 -19.17 9.77 -15.51
CA ARG A 164 -17.91 10.49 -15.84
C ARG A 164 -16.77 10.06 -14.92
N GLY A 165 -17.00 10.01 -13.60
CA GLY A 165 -16.00 9.58 -12.62
C GLY A 165 -15.50 8.16 -12.90
N ARG A 166 -16.40 7.23 -13.23
CA ARG A 166 -16.01 5.84 -13.58
C ARG A 166 -15.14 5.75 -14.84
N ILE A 167 -15.46 6.54 -15.87
CA ILE A 167 -14.66 6.61 -17.10
C ILE A 167 -13.27 7.18 -16.77
N LEU A 168 -13.19 8.28 -16.03
CA LEU A 168 -11.92 8.90 -15.67
C LEU A 168 -11.04 7.98 -14.82
N GLU A 169 -11.62 7.29 -13.83
CA GLU A 169 -10.89 6.27 -13.04
C GLU A 169 -10.39 5.12 -13.91
N THR A 170 -11.16 4.71 -14.92
CA THR A 170 -10.75 3.69 -15.89
C THR A 170 -9.54 4.18 -16.69
N ILE A 171 -9.62 5.38 -17.28
CA ILE A 171 -8.54 6.00 -18.06
C ILE A 171 -7.27 6.13 -17.21
N LEU A 172 -7.40 6.64 -15.99
CA LEU A 172 -6.27 6.77 -15.07
C LEU A 172 -5.67 5.40 -14.75
N SER A 173 -6.49 4.37 -14.55
CA SER A 173 -6.02 3.01 -14.25
C SER A 173 -5.29 2.34 -15.42
N LEU A 174 -5.48 2.80 -16.66
CA LEU A 174 -4.79 2.23 -17.82
C LEU A 174 -3.26 2.32 -17.72
N ARG A 175 -2.74 3.30 -16.95
CA ARG A 175 -1.29 3.48 -16.73
C ARG A 175 -0.60 2.23 -16.17
N PHE A 176 -1.30 1.43 -15.37
CA PHE A 176 -0.72 0.21 -14.80
C PHE A 176 -0.43 -0.86 -15.87
N PHE A 177 -1.19 -0.89 -16.97
CA PHE A 177 -0.92 -1.79 -18.09
C PHE A 177 0.27 -1.33 -18.92
N ILE A 178 0.53 -0.02 -18.96
CA ILE A 178 1.74 0.54 -19.57
C ILE A 178 2.98 0.13 -18.76
N PHE A 179 2.88 0.07 -17.43
CA PHE A 179 3.99 -0.40 -16.58
C PHE A 179 4.32 -1.87 -16.86
N GLN A 180 3.29 -2.73 -16.94
CA GLN A 180 3.48 -4.12 -17.34
C GLN A 180 4.14 -4.25 -18.71
N TYR A 181 3.63 -3.51 -19.69
CA TYR A 181 4.19 -3.49 -21.03
C TYR A 181 5.68 -3.12 -21.01
N GLY A 182 6.04 -2.03 -20.32
CA GLY A 182 7.43 -1.58 -20.19
C GLY A 182 8.34 -2.62 -19.56
N VAL A 183 7.93 -3.23 -18.44
CA VAL A 183 8.74 -4.24 -17.74
C VAL A 183 8.87 -5.52 -18.58
N VAL A 184 7.78 -5.99 -19.20
CA VAL A 184 7.77 -7.24 -19.99
C VAL A 184 8.71 -7.16 -21.20
N TYR A 185 8.77 -6.00 -21.85
CA TYR A 185 9.66 -5.79 -23.00
C TYR A 185 11.14 -5.81 -22.63
N HIS A 186 11.49 -5.51 -21.39
CA HIS A 186 12.87 -5.55 -20.89
C HIS A 186 13.23 -6.86 -20.18
N MET A 187 12.33 -7.85 -20.12
CA MET A 187 12.66 -9.17 -19.57
C MET A 187 13.47 -10.01 -20.57
N HIS A 188 14.51 -10.70 -20.07
CA HIS A 188 15.37 -11.55 -20.89
C HIS A 188 14.63 -12.77 -21.45
N ALA A 189 13.58 -13.22 -20.75
CA ALA A 189 12.66 -14.26 -21.22
C ALA A 189 12.08 -13.98 -22.62
N GLY A 190 11.95 -12.70 -23.01
CA GLY A 190 11.47 -12.28 -24.33
C GLY A 190 12.52 -12.36 -25.46
N LYS A 191 13.78 -12.74 -25.17
CA LYS A 191 14.90 -12.80 -26.13
C LYS A 191 15.03 -11.53 -26.98
N GLU A 192 14.90 -10.36 -26.36
CA GLU A 192 14.91 -9.03 -27.02
C GLU A 192 13.80 -8.83 -28.07
N SER A 193 12.83 -9.74 -28.15
CA SER A 193 11.70 -9.61 -29.06
C SER A 193 10.76 -8.53 -28.56
N THR A 194 10.58 -7.49 -29.38
CA THR A 194 9.64 -6.40 -29.15
C THR A 194 8.25 -6.69 -29.73
N SER A 195 7.96 -7.96 -30.02
CA SER A 195 6.68 -8.35 -30.59
C SER A 195 5.56 -8.24 -29.55
N LEU A 196 4.40 -7.76 -30.01
CA LEU A 196 3.19 -7.66 -29.20
C LEU A 196 2.78 -9.03 -28.59
N SER A 197 3.22 -10.14 -29.19
CA SER A 197 2.96 -11.49 -28.69
C SER A 197 3.56 -11.74 -27.30
N VAL A 198 4.73 -11.18 -26.97
CA VAL A 198 5.35 -11.33 -25.64
C VAL A 198 4.46 -10.71 -24.57
N TYR A 199 3.87 -9.56 -24.87
CA TYR A 199 2.89 -8.92 -24.00
C TYR A 199 1.63 -9.77 -23.82
N TRP A 200 1.07 -10.35 -24.89
CA TRP A 200 -0.09 -11.25 -24.79
C TRP A 200 0.21 -12.52 -23.98
N VAL A 201 1.42 -13.10 -24.11
CA VAL A 201 1.86 -14.22 -23.27
C VAL A 201 1.90 -13.81 -21.79
N SER A 202 2.37 -12.60 -21.49
CA SER A 202 2.36 -12.10 -20.10
C SER A 202 0.96 -12.00 -19.51
N TRP A 203 -0.06 -11.71 -20.32
CA TRP A 203 -1.47 -11.71 -19.92
C TRP A 203 -2.00 -13.12 -19.67
N ALA A 204 -1.60 -14.11 -20.47
CA ALA A 204 -1.95 -15.51 -20.24
C ALA A 204 -1.40 -16.00 -18.89
N VAL A 205 -0.15 -15.64 -18.56
CA VAL A 205 0.47 -15.93 -17.26
C VAL A 205 -0.31 -15.29 -16.11
N LEU A 206 -0.66 -14.00 -16.24
CA LEU A 206 -1.47 -13.30 -15.24
C LEU A 206 -2.86 -13.93 -15.07
N GLY A 207 -3.50 -14.34 -16.17
CA GLY A 207 -4.78 -15.06 -16.16
C GLY A 207 -4.67 -16.39 -15.42
N GLY A 208 -3.59 -17.15 -15.66
CA GLY A 208 -3.29 -18.38 -14.92
C GLY A 208 -3.11 -18.13 -13.42
N LEU A 209 -2.37 -17.09 -13.03
CA LEU A 209 -2.21 -16.68 -11.64
C LEU A 209 -3.55 -16.31 -10.98
N PHE A 210 -4.41 -15.60 -11.71
CA PHE A 210 -5.74 -15.22 -11.24
C PHE A 210 -6.63 -16.46 -11.02
N VAL A 211 -6.62 -17.42 -11.93
CA VAL A 211 -7.34 -18.69 -11.78
C VAL A 211 -6.82 -19.48 -10.58
N LEU A 212 -5.50 -19.54 -10.38
CA LEU A 212 -4.88 -20.15 -9.20
C LEU A 212 -5.41 -19.48 -7.92
N LEU A 213 -5.34 -18.15 -7.83
CA LEU A 213 -5.84 -17.41 -6.67
C LEU A 213 -7.32 -17.68 -6.40
N MET A 214 -8.15 -17.79 -7.45
CA MET A 214 -9.55 -18.17 -7.31
C MET A 214 -9.74 -19.55 -6.72
N VAL A 215 -9.07 -20.56 -7.30
CA VAL A 215 -9.16 -21.96 -6.83
C VAL A 215 -8.74 -22.06 -5.36
N PHE A 216 -7.66 -21.39 -4.98
CA PHE A 216 -7.17 -21.38 -3.60
C PHE A 216 -8.09 -20.62 -2.63
N SER A 217 -8.78 -19.58 -3.10
CA SER A 217 -9.73 -18.79 -2.31
C SER A 217 -11.04 -19.52 -1.98
N LEU A 218 -11.35 -20.63 -2.66
CA LEU A 218 -12.53 -21.45 -2.34
C LEU A 218 -12.41 -22.06 -0.94
N ASN A 219 -13.39 -21.82 -0.07
CA ASN A 219 -13.35 -22.33 1.30
C ASN A 219 -13.81 -23.80 1.34
N PRO A 220 -12.94 -24.77 1.70
CA PRO A 220 -13.34 -26.18 1.78
C PRO A 220 -14.46 -26.38 2.80
N LYS A 221 -14.48 -25.60 3.88
CA LYS A 221 -15.49 -25.71 4.95
C LYS A 221 -16.89 -25.31 4.49
N ALA A 222 -17.03 -24.57 3.38
CA ALA A 222 -18.32 -24.20 2.83
C ALA A 222 -18.98 -25.32 1.99
N MET A 223 -18.20 -26.30 1.51
CA MET A 223 -18.69 -27.43 0.72
C MET A 223 -18.33 -28.75 1.41
N VAL A 224 -18.98 -29.01 2.55
CA VAL A 224 -18.67 -30.15 3.45
C VAL A 224 -18.67 -31.49 2.70
N HIS A 225 -19.62 -31.70 1.79
CA HIS A 225 -19.74 -32.92 0.99
C HIS A 225 -18.64 -33.08 -0.08
N PHE A 226 -17.98 -31.99 -0.49
CA PHE A 226 -16.97 -31.98 -1.56
C PHE A 226 -15.59 -31.55 -1.08
N GLN A 227 -15.32 -31.65 0.23
CA GLN A 227 -14.05 -31.18 0.81
C GLN A 227 -12.82 -31.86 0.19
N LEU A 228 -12.87 -33.18 -0.01
CA LEU A 228 -11.79 -33.95 -0.64
C LEU A 228 -11.58 -33.52 -2.09
N LEU A 229 -12.67 -33.39 -2.86
CA LEU A 229 -12.63 -32.93 -4.25
C LEU A 229 -12.02 -31.52 -4.35
N LEU A 230 -12.40 -30.59 -3.48
CA LEU A 230 -11.83 -29.24 -3.47
C LEU A 230 -10.34 -29.23 -3.12
N ARG A 231 -9.89 -30.07 -2.17
CA ARG A 231 -8.46 -30.20 -1.87
C ARG A 231 -7.71 -30.78 -3.07
N LEU A 232 -8.25 -31.81 -3.71
CA LEU A 232 -7.69 -32.40 -4.92
C LEU A 232 -7.58 -31.38 -6.05
N VAL A 233 -8.64 -30.59 -6.31
CA VAL A 233 -8.63 -29.53 -7.32
C VAL A 233 -7.56 -28.47 -7.01
N LYS A 234 -7.39 -28.08 -5.73
CA LYS A 234 -6.31 -27.15 -5.33
C LYS A 234 -4.92 -27.76 -5.54
N SER A 235 -4.73 -29.03 -5.20
CA SER A 235 -3.47 -29.74 -5.42
C SER A 235 -3.13 -29.89 -6.91
N ILE A 236 -4.11 -30.27 -7.74
CA ILE A 236 -3.95 -30.36 -9.19
C ILE A 236 -3.65 -28.98 -9.78
N ALA A 237 -4.39 -27.94 -9.37
CA ALA A 237 -4.13 -26.57 -9.83
C ALA A 237 -2.70 -26.10 -9.49
N LEU A 238 -2.20 -26.44 -8.29
CA LEU A 238 -0.82 -26.16 -7.90
C LEU A 238 0.19 -26.92 -8.78
N LEU A 239 -0.04 -28.21 -9.02
CA LEU A 239 0.82 -29.02 -9.88
C LEU A 239 0.85 -28.52 -11.32
N VAL A 240 -0.29 -28.08 -11.87
CA VAL A 240 -0.37 -27.48 -13.21
C VAL A 240 0.45 -26.18 -13.29
N VAL A 241 0.41 -25.33 -12.26
CA VAL A 241 1.21 -24.11 -12.23
C VAL A 241 2.70 -24.41 -12.06
N LEU A 242 3.07 -25.39 -11.22
CA LEU A 242 4.45 -25.83 -11.08
C LEU A 242 4.99 -26.43 -12.40
N ALA A 243 4.19 -27.27 -13.07
CA ALA A 243 4.55 -27.81 -14.38
C ALA A 243 4.69 -26.69 -15.43
N GLY A 244 3.78 -25.72 -15.44
CA GLY A 244 3.85 -24.54 -16.31
C GLY A 244 5.11 -23.71 -16.06
N LEU A 245 5.52 -23.54 -14.79
CA LEU A 245 6.76 -22.87 -14.42
C LEU A 245 8.00 -23.65 -14.90
N VAL A 246 8.01 -24.98 -14.75
CA VAL A 246 9.09 -25.84 -15.25
C VAL A 246 9.21 -25.74 -16.77
N VAL A 247 8.08 -25.77 -17.50
CA VAL A 247 8.07 -25.57 -18.95
C VAL A 247 8.57 -24.18 -19.32
N ALA A 248 8.14 -23.13 -18.63
CA ALA A 248 8.63 -21.78 -18.86
C ALA A 248 10.15 -21.67 -18.66
N ILE A 249 10.70 -22.27 -17.60
CA ILE A 249 12.15 -22.31 -17.34
C ILE A 249 12.88 -23.14 -18.41
N ALA A 250 12.30 -24.24 -18.88
CA ALA A 250 12.94 -25.09 -19.89
C ALA A 250 12.93 -24.46 -21.30
N MET A 251 11.88 -23.70 -21.64
CA MET A 251 11.69 -23.14 -22.98
C MET A 251 12.19 -21.70 -23.14
N THR A 252 12.35 -20.97 -22.05
CA THR A 252 12.80 -19.57 -22.06
C THR A 252 14.08 -19.40 -21.23
N PRO A 253 14.96 -18.45 -21.57
CA PRO A 253 16.13 -18.12 -20.76
C PRO A 253 15.70 -17.32 -19.52
N LEU A 254 14.79 -17.86 -18.71
CA LEU A 254 14.20 -17.18 -17.57
C LEU A 254 15.27 -16.96 -16.50
N THR A 255 15.59 -15.70 -16.22
CA THR A 255 16.54 -15.34 -15.17
C THR A 255 15.83 -15.12 -13.84
N VAL A 256 16.58 -15.19 -12.72
CA VAL A 256 16.06 -14.79 -11.40
C VAL A 256 15.60 -13.33 -11.42
N LEU A 257 16.25 -12.47 -12.20
CA LEU A 257 15.88 -11.08 -12.37
C LEU A 257 14.53 -10.94 -13.08
N ASP A 258 14.23 -11.79 -14.07
CA ASP A 258 12.92 -11.80 -14.74
C ASP A 258 11.79 -12.23 -13.77
N VAL A 259 12.07 -13.13 -12.82
CA VAL A 259 11.11 -13.48 -11.76
C VAL A 259 10.82 -12.27 -10.88
N LEU A 260 11.84 -11.53 -10.45
CA LEU A 260 11.65 -10.29 -9.67
C LEU A 260 10.94 -9.20 -10.49
N ALA A 261 11.29 -9.06 -11.76
CA ALA A 261 10.62 -8.14 -12.69
C ALA A 261 9.14 -8.49 -12.88
N SER A 262 8.79 -9.78 -12.90
CA SER A 262 7.39 -10.21 -12.98
C SER A 262 6.55 -9.69 -11.81
N ILE A 263 7.12 -9.55 -10.62
CA ILE A 263 6.43 -8.93 -9.47
C ILE A 263 6.19 -7.45 -9.75
N LEU A 264 7.21 -6.74 -10.26
CA LEU A 264 7.11 -5.32 -10.65
C LEU A 264 6.12 -5.08 -11.78
N ALA A 265 5.85 -6.09 -12.62
CA ALA A 265 4.84 -6.04 -13.67
C ALA A 265 3.44 -6.37 -13.14
N TYR A 266 3.28 -7.53 -12.49
CA TYR A 266 1.96 -8.10 -12.19
C TYR A 266 1.28 -7.50 -10.95
N VAL A 267 2.04 -7.06 -9.95
CA VAL A 267 1.46 -6.37 -8.77
C VAL A 267 0.72 -5.09 -9.18
N PRO A 268 1.33 -4.15 -9.93
CA PRO A 268 0.60 -2.97 -10.40
C PRO A 268 -0.49 -3.33 -11.41
N THR A 269 -0.31 -4.32 -12.29
CA THR A 269 -1.41 -4.75 -13.20
C THR A 269 -2.63 -5.22 -12.42
N GLY A 270 -2.46 -6.08 -11.42
CA GLY A 270 -3.58 -6.54 -10.61
C GLY A 270 -4.25 -5.41 -9.83
N TRP A 271 -3.49 -4.38 -9.42
CA TRP A 271 -4.04 -3.16 -8.84
C TRP A 271 -4.84 -2.34 -9.87
N GLY A 272 -4.38 -2.26 -11.11
CA GLY A 272 -5.11 -1.63 -12.21
C GLY A 272 -6.43 -2.35 -12.51
N ILE A 273 -6.40 -3.68 -12.61
CA ILE A 273 -7.62 -4.51 -12.77
C ILE A 273 -8.58 -4.27 -11.61
N LEU A 274 -8.07 -4.25 -10.38
CA LEU A 274 -8.87 -4.00 -9.18
C LEU A 274 -9.51 -2.60 -9.22
N SER A 275 -8.76 -1.58 -9.61
CA SER A 275 -9.22 -0.20 -9.72
C SER A 275 -10.35 -0.05 -10.74
N ILE A 276 -10.23 -0.71 -11.90
CA ILE A 276 -11.30 -0.77 -12.91
C ILE A 276 -12.52 -1.53 -12.38
N ALA A 277 -12.32 -2.68 -11.73
CA ALA A 277 -13.42 -3.44 -11.14
C ALA A 277 -14.18 -2.64 -10.06
N VAL A 278 -13.47 -1.83 -9.30
CA VAL A 278 -14.02 -0.90 -8.32
C VAL A 278 -14.82 0.22 -8.99
N ALA A 279 -14.29 0.85 -10.03
CA ALA A 279 -15.00 1.89 -10.78
C ALA A 279 -16.33 1.35 -11.36
N TRP A 280 -16.33 0.10 -11.83
CA TRP A 280 -17.51 -0.55 -12.39
C TRP A 280 -18.24 -1.48 -11.40
N LYS A 281 -18.21 -1.15 -10.10
CA LYS A 281 -18.85 -1.90 -9.00
C LYS A 281 -20.26 -2.43 -9.32
N PRO A 282 -21.21 -1.66 -9.91
CA PRO A 282 -22.54 -2.17 -10.20
C PRO A 282 -22.54 -3.34 -11.21
N ILE A 283 -21.69 -3.26 -12.23
CA ILE A 283 -21.56 -4.29 -13.26
C ILE A 283 -20.93 -5.55 -12.66
N VAL A 284 -19.83 -5.37 -11.93
CA VAL A 284 -19.13 -6.48 -11.25
C VAL A 284 -20.02 -7.19 -10.23
N LYS A 285 -20.87 -6.45 -9.51
CA LYS A 285 -21.88 -7.01 -8.61
C LYS A 285 -22.93 -7.84 -9.38
N ARG A 286 -23.38 -7.38 -10.55
CA ARG A 286 -24.32 -8.12 -11.40
C ARG A 286 -23.77 -9.46 -11.86
N PHE A 287 -22.46 -9.55 -12.11
CA PHE A 287 -21.77 -10.80 -12.42
C PHE A 287 -21.42 -11.68 -11.20
N GLY A 288 -21.75 -11.26 -9.97
CA GLY A 288 -21.45 -12.01 -8.75
C GLY A 288 -19.97 -12.01 -8.33
N LEU A 289 -19.11 -11.26 -9.03
CA LEU A 289 -17.66 -11.26 -8.80
C LEU A 289 -17.20 -10.35 -7.65
N TRP A 290 -18.11 -9.56 -7.07
CA TRP A 290 -17.77 -8.56 -6.05
C TRP A 290 -17.09 -9.14 -4.81
N LYS A 291 -17.46 -10.37 -4.40
CA LYS A 291 -16.83 -11.05 -3.27
C LYS A 291 -15.34 -11.32 -3.52
N ILE A 292 -14.98 -11.69 -4.74
CA ILE A 292 -13.59 -11.92 -5.15
C ILE A 292 -12.83 -10.60 -5.18
N VAL A 293 -13.42 -9.57 -5.81
CA VAL A 293 -12.83 -8.22 -5.89
C VAL A 293 -12.56 -7.67 -4.49
N ARG A 294 -13.49 -7.84 -3.56
CA ARG A 294 -13.30 -7.46 -2.16
C ARG A 294 -12.18 -8.25 -1.48
N SER A 295 -12.11 -9.56 -1.69
CA SER A 295 -11.04 -10.39 -1.13
C SER A 295 -9.66 -9.97 -1.66
N LEU A 296 -9.57 -9.68 -2.96
CA LEU A 296 -8.34 -9.22 -3.60
C LEU A 296 -7.95 -7.82 -3.10
N ALA A 297 -8.91 -6.90 -2.98
CA ALA A 297 -8.66 -5.58 -2.39
C ALA A 297 -8.08 -5.68 -0.97
N ARG A 298 -8.64 -6.57 -0.14
CA ARG A 298 -8.13 -6.80 1.21
C ARG A 298 -6.70 -7.30 1.20
N LEU A 299 -6.36 -8.19 0.27
CA LEU A 299 -4.99 -8.70 0.12
C LEU A 299 -4.01 -7.57 -0.27
N TYR A 300 -4.39 -6.70 -1.21
CA TYR A 300 -3.56 -5.55 -1.58
C TYR A 300 -3.37 -4.59 -0.41
N ASP A 301 -4.45 -4.28 0.33
CA ASP A 301 -4.35 -3.42 1.51
C ASP A 301 -3.54 -4.07 2.65
N ALA A 302 -3.65 -5.39 2.83
CA ALA A 302 -2.81 -6.15 3.76
C ALA A 302 -1.32 -6.02 3.38
N GLY A 303 -1.00 -6.24 2.11
CA GLY A 303 0.37 -6.13 1.58
C GLY A 303 0.93 -4.72 1.73
N MET A 304 0.17 -3.69 1.34
CA MET A 304 0.55 -2.29 1.52
C MET A 304 0.77 -1.95 3.00
N GLY A 305 -0.14 -2.37 3.88
CA GLY A 305 0.01 -2.17 5.33
C GLY A 305 1.28 -2.82 5.87
N MET A 306 1.60 -4.05 5.46
CA MET A 306 2.84 -4.73 5.86
C MET A 306 4.11 -4.01 5.36
N ILE A 307 4.13 -3.58 4.09
CA ILE A 307 5.27 -2.85 3.51
C ILE A 307 5.58 -1.58 4.31
N ILE A 308 4.55 -0.90 4.82
CA ILE A 308 4.71 0.31 5.62
C ILE A 308 5.04 -0.02 7.08
N PHE A 309 4.39 -1.05 7.65
CA PHE A 309 4.53 -1.42 9.05
C PHE A 309 5.91 -2.01 9.38
N VAL A 310 6.47 -2.84 8.48
CA VAL A 310 7.76 -3.52 8.74
C VAL A 310 8.91 -2.55 9.01
N PRO A 311 9.14 -1.49 8.20
CA PRO A 311 10.15 -0.48 8.51
C PRO A 311 9.90 0.21 9.87
N ILE A 312 8.65 0.49 10.22
CA ILE A 312 8.30 1.11 11.51
C ILE A 312 8.66 0.18 12.67
N ALA A 313 8.33 -1.12 12.54
CA ALA A 313 8.66 -2.14 13.54
C ALA A 313 10.17 -2.37 13.69
N ILE A 314 10.92 -2.32 12.59
CA ILE A 314 12.39 -2.40 12.63
C ILE A 314 12.94 -1.17 13.35
N CYS A 315 12.44 0.03 13.03
CA CYS A 315 12.86 1.27 13.70
C CYS A 315 12.50 1.28 15.20
N SER A 316 11.35 0.74 15.59
CA SER A 316 10.92 0.72 16.99
C SER A 316 11.71 -0.27 17.86
N TRP A 317 12.42 -1.22 17.25
CA TRP A 317 13.36 -2.09 17.96
C TRP A 317 14.51 -1.29 18.59
N PHE A 318 14.89 -0.16 17.98
CA PHE A 318 15.98 0.68 18.44
C PHE A 318 15.47 1.79 19.38
N PRO A 319 15.73 1.72 20.71
CA PRO A 319 15.14 2.65 21.66
C PRO A 319 15.51 4.12 21.40
N PHE A 320 16.71 4.36 20.84
CA PHE A 320 17.19 5.71 20.55
C PHE A 320 16.34 6.44 19.48
N ILE A 321 15.66 5.71 18.58
CA ILE A 321 14.85 6.33 17.52
C ILE A 321 13.65 7.05 18.12
N SER A 322 12.97 6.43 19.09
CA SER A 322 11.86 7.07 19.80
C SER A 322 12.33 8.29 20.60
N THR A 323 13.47 8.20 21.29
CA THR A 323 14.03 9.36 22.02
C THR A 323 14.44 10.49 21.07
N PHE A 324 15.05 10.15 19.93
CA PHE A 324 15.45 11.11 18.91
C PHE A 324 14.24 11.83 18.32
N GLN A 325 13.21 11.07 17.91
CA GLN A 325 11.95 11.61 17.41
C GLN A 325 11.34 12.61 18.40
N THR A 326 11.23 12.22 19.67
CA THR A 326 10.62 13.03 20.73
C THR A 326 11.36 14.36 20.93
N ARG A 327 12.69 14.32 21.01
CA ARG A 327 13.54 15.50 21.22
C ARG A 327 13.63 16.42 20.00
N LEU A 328 13.59 15.85 18.80
CA LEU A 328 13.70 16.60 17.55
C LEU A 328 12.41 17.35 17.22
N LEU A 329 11.26 16.69 17.39
CA LEU A 329 9.98 17.16 16.86
C LEU A 329 9.09 17.83 17.90
N PHE A 330 9.32 17.57 19.18
CA PHE A 330 8.42 18.05 20.21
C PHE A 330 9.13 18.83 21.32
N ASN A 331 8.42 19.79 21.90
CA ASN A 331 8.97 20.67 22.94
C ASN A 331 9.37 19.89 24.21
N GLN A 332 10.33 20.40 24.98
CA GLN A 332 10.85 19.79 26.22
C GLN A 332 9.75 19.50 27.25
N ALA A 333 8.76 20.39 27.39
CA ALA A 333 7.62 20.18 28.29
C ALA A 333 6.79 18.95 27.88
N PHE A 334 6.69 18.69 26.58
CA PHE A 334 6.01 17.51 26.03
C PHE A 334 6.88 16.25 26.12
N SER A 335 8.19 16.38 25.92
CA SER A 335 9.14 15.27 26.07
C SER A 335 9.06 14.66 27.48
N ARG A 336 8.96 15.51 28.52
CA ARG A 336 8.77 15.06 29.91
C ARG A 336 7.43 14.36 30.14
N GLY A 337 6.35 14.83 29.50
CA GLY A 337 5.03 14.19 29.58
C GLY A 337 5.01 12.80 28.93
N LEU A 338 5.68 12.64 27.78
CA LEU A 338 5.86 11.34 27.12
C LEU A 338 6.64 10.37 28.01
N GLU A 339 7.77 10.80 28.58
CA GLU A 339 8.58 9.98 29.50
C GLU A 339 7.77 9.47 30.69
N ILE A 340 6.92 10.31 31.29
CA ILE A 340 6.03 9.90 32.38
C ILE A 340 4.99 8.87 31.89
N SER A 341 4.40 9.07 30.70
CA SER A 341 3.42 8.12 30.14
C SER A 341 4.04 6.75 29.83
N LEU A 342 5.28 6.73 29.35
CA LEU A 342 6.09 5.52 29.11
C LEU A 342 6.36 4.77 30.42
N ILE A 343 6.74 5.48 31.49
CA ILE A 343 6.98 4.89 32.83
C ILE A 343 5.69 4.30 33.40
N LEU A 344 4.56 5.02 33.28
CA LEU A 344 3.26 4.55 33.75
C LEU A 344 2.76 3.33 32.96
N ALA A 345 3.00 3.28 31.65
CA ALA A 345 2.68 2.13 30.81
C ALA A 345 3.55 0.91 31.14
N GLY A 346 4.84 1.11 31.42
CA GLY A 346 5.76 0.06 31.87
C GLY A 346 5.38 -0.53 33.23
N ASN A 347 4.78 0.28 34.12
CA ASN A 347 4.37 -0.17 35.45
C ASN A 347 3.03 -0.95 35.46
N ASN A 348 2.31 -0.99 34.34
CA ASN A 348 1.02 -1.68 34.18
C ASN A 348 1.12 -3.10 33.61
N GLN A 349 2.29 -3.76 33.68
CA GLN A 349 2.41 -5.17 33.28
C GLN A 349 1.61 -6.15 34.17
N ASN A 350 1.10 -5.72 35.33
CA ASN A 350 0.30 -6.54 36.25
C ASN A 350 -1.18 -6.14 36.37
N ALA A 351 -1.70 -5.23 35.54
CA ALA A 351 -3.13 -4.85 35.57
C ALA A 351 -4.00 -5.74 34.66
N GLY A 352 -3.61 -7.01 34.54
CA GLY A 352 -4.30 -8.06 33.80
C GLY A 352 -4.32 -9.36 34.61
N ILE A 353 -4.97 -9.30 35.77
CA ILE A 353 -5.69 -10.44 36.37
C ILE A 353 -7.15 -10.06 36.43
#